data_AF-A0AAN7D1R8-F1
#
_entry.id   AF-A0AAN7D1R8-F1
#
_cell.length_a   1.000
_cell.length_b   1.000
_cell.length_c   1.000
_cell.angle_alpha   90.00
_cell.angle_beta   90.00
_cell.angle_gamma   90.00
#
_symmetry.space_group_name_H-M   'P 1'
#
loop_
_entity.id
_entity.type
_entity.pdbx_description
1 polymer ?
#
loop_
_entity_poly.entity_id
_entity_poly.type
_entity_poly.pdbx_seq_one_letter_code
_entity_poly.pdbx_strand_id
1 'polypeptide(L)'
;REWRKIIKPEKCPVCAKGHSYQAELDRHIVVHHPDVAVKHGISTKRHVCKWCDKSYARADHLVRHMILKHGRPKGRSIGAEG
;
A
#
# COMPACT_ATOMS: atom_id res chain seq x y z
N ARG A 1 16.94 -10.93 6.59
CA ARG A 1 15.65 -10.65 5.92
C ARG A 1 14.77 -11.91 5.78
N GLU A 2 15.34 -13.08 5.48
CA GLU A 2 14.57 -14.32 5.29
C GLU A 2 13.76 -14.76 6.52
N TRP A 3 14.32 -14.59 7.72
CA TRP A 3 13.63 -14.92 8.98
C TRP A 3 12.25 -14.24 9.10
N ARG A 4 12.15 -12.94 8.78
CA ARG A 4 10.87 -12.21 8.83
C ARG A 4 9.79 -12.80 7.90
N LYS A 5 10.17 -13.45 6.79
CA LYS A 5 9.22 -14.11 5.90
C LYS A 5 8.68 -15.42 6.49
N ILE A 6 9.41 -16.06 7.40
CA ILE A 6 9.04 -17.33 8.02
C ILE A 6 8.11 -17.08 9.21
N ILE A 7 8.55 -16.27 10.17
CA ILE A 7 7.77 -15.94 11.38
C ILE A 7 6.62 -14.96 11.14
N LYS A 8 6.74 -14.05 10.17
CA LYS A 8 5.72 -13.04 9.82
C LYS A 8 5.16 -12.34 11.08
N PRO A 9 5.98 -11.54 11.76
CA PRO A 9 5.67 -11.04 13.10
C PRO A 9 4.43 -10.15 13.13
N GLU A 10 4.16 -9.44 12.03
CA GLU A 10 3.08 -8.46 11.96
C GLU A 10 1.76 -9.15 11.63
N LYS A 11 0.93 -9.39 12.64
CA LYS A 11 -0.35 -10.11 12.48
C LYS A 11 -1.54 -9.15 12.40
N CYS A 12 -2.46 -9.47 11.50
CA CYS A 12 -3.72 -8.74 11.42
C CYS A 12 -4.58 -8.95 12.67
N PRO A 13 -5.05 -7.88 13.34
CA PRO A 13 -5.88 -8.02 14.54
C PRO A 13 -7.28 -8.58 14.25
N VAL A 14 -7.70 -8.62 12.97
CA VAL A 14 -9.03 -9.09 12.57
C VAL A 14 -9.00 -10.55 12.12
N CYS A 15 -8.09 -10.91 11.22
CA CYS A 15 -8.04 -12.24 10.61
C CYS A 15 -6.79 -13.06 10.99
N ALA A 16 -5.94 -12.54 11.89
CA ALA A 16 -4.70 -13.17 12.36
C ALA A 16 -3.64 -13.49 11.29
N LYS A 17 -3.85 -13.05 10.04
CA LYS A 17 -2.89 -13.25 8.95
C LYS A 17 -1.58 -12.53 9.24
N GLY A 18 -0.47 -13.26 9.14
CA GLY A 18 0.88 -12.72 9.35
C GLY A 18 1.48 -12.07 8.10
N HIS A 19 2.23 -10.99 8.32
CA HIS A 19 2.98 -10.23 7.33
C HIS A 19 4.43 -10.03 7.78
N SER A 20 5.35 -9.85 6.82
CA SER A 20 6.78 -9.77 7.15
C SER A 20 7.18 -8.38 7.66
N TYR A 21 6.40 -7.35 7.33
CA TYR A 21 6.65 -5.95 7.65
C TYR A 21 5.35 -5.20 7.95
N GLN A 22 5.44 -4.15 8.78
CA GLN A 22 4.27 -3.34 9.18
C GLN A 22 3.56 -2.74 7.96
N ALA A 23 4.31 -2.21 7.00
CA ALA A 23 3.74 -1.64 5.76
C ALA A 23 2.93 -2.66 4.95
N GLU A 24 3.26 -3.96 5.02
CA GLU A 24 2.46 -5.00 4.38
C GLU A 24 1.17 -5.30 5.13
N LEU A 25 1.21 -5.23 6.47
CA LEU A 25 0.05 -5.36 7.34
C LEU A 25 -0.90 -4.16 7.15
N ASP A 26 -0.39 -2.93 7.18
CA ASP A 26 -1.19 -1.72 6.97
C ASP A 26 -1.92 -1.77 5.63
N ARG A 27 -1.21 -2.13 4.56
CA ARG A 27 -1.82 -2.34 3.24
C ARG A 27 -2.89 -3.43 3.27
N HIS A 28 -2.66 -4.51 4.01
CA HIS A 28 -3.65 -5.58 4.15
C HIS A 28 -4.92 -5.07 4.85
N ILE A 29 -4.79 -4.32 5.94
CA ILE A 29 -5.91 -3.73 6.68
C ILE A 29 -6.66 -2.74 5.78
N VAL A 30 -5.97 -1.85 5.06
CA VAL A 30 -6.62 -0.87 4.14
C VAL A 30 -7.49 -1.55 3.07
N VAL A 31 -7.05 -2.71 2.55
CA VAL A 31 -7.75 -3.40 1.45
C VAL A 31 -8.85 -4.33 1.96
N HIS A 32 -8.62 -5.04 3.06
CA HIS A 32 -9.52 -6.10 3.53
C HIS A 32 -10.34 -5.73 4.77
N HIS A 33 -9.87 -4.77 5.56
CA HIS A 33 -10.49 -4.33 6.82
C HIS A 33 -10.52 -2.78 6.88
N PRO A 34 -11.17 -2.11 5.91
CA PRO A 34 -11.10 -0.65 5.77
C PRO A 34 -11.72 0.10 6.97
N ASP A 35 -12.69 -0.50 7.66
CA ASP A 35 -13.26 0.00 8.92
C ASP A 35 -12.21 0.06 10.03
N VAL A 36 -11.37 -0.99 10.14
CA VAL A 36 -10.27 -1.06 11.09
C VAL A 36 -9.16 -0.09 10.71
N ALA A 37 -8.88 0.09 9.42
CA ALA A 37 -7.89 1.07 8.97
C ALA A 37 -8.19 2.47 9.51
N VAL A 38 -9.46 2.92 9.41
CA VAL A 38 -9.88 4.24 9.93
C VAL A 38 -9.75 4.31 11.45
N LYS A 39 -10.17 3.27 12.17
CA LYS A 39 -10.08 3.22 13.64
C LYS A 39 -8.65 3.30 14.16
N HIS A 40 -7.71 2.70 13.43
CA HIS A 40 -6.30 2.66 13.80
C HIS A 40 -5.46 3.78 13.16
N GLY A 41 -6.08 4.77 12.52
CA GLY A 41 -5.39 5.91 11.92
C GLY A 41 -4.52 5.54 10.70
N ILE A 42 -4.80 4.41 10.06
CA ILE A 42 -4.07 3.94 8.88
C ILE A 42 -4.59 4.70 7.66
N SER A 43 -3.67 5.29 6.89
CA SER A 43 -4.01 6.05 5.70
C SER A 43 -4.68 5.16 4.64
N THR A 44 -5.94 5.46 4.35
CA THR A 44 -6.73 4.85 3.25
C THR A 44 -6.73 5.72 2.00
N LYS A 45 -5.86 6.75 1.96
CA LYS A 45 -5.82 7.72 0.86
C LYS A 45 -5.54 7.00 -0.46
N ARG A 46 -6.45 7.18 -1.42
CA ARG A 46 -6.28 6.63 -2.77
C ARG A 46 -5.19 7.40 -3.53
N HIS A 47 -4.46 6.67 -4.35
CA HIS A 47 -3.47 7.18 -5.28
C HIS A 47 -4.16 7.55 -6.59
N VAL A 48 -4.35 8.85 -6.82
CA VAL A 48 -5.07 9.39 -7.99
C VAL A 48 -4.10 9.59 -9.15
N CYS A 49 -4.52 9.21 -10.36
CA CYS A 49 -3.81 9.54 -11.59
C CYS A 49 -3.93 11.04 -11.85
N LYS A 50 -2.82 11.70 -12.20
CA LYS A 50 -2.84 13.14 -12.49
C LYS A 50 -3.27 13.47 -13.92
N TRP A 51 -3.46 12.46 -14.77
CA TRP A 51 -3.78 12.61 -16.20
C TRP A 51 -5.17 12.06 -16.55
N CYS A 52 -5.84 11.39 -15.61
CA CYS A 52 -7.25 10.97 -15.74
C CYS A 52 -7.87 10.79 -14.36
N ASP A 53 -9.19 10.66 -14.29
CA ASP A 53 -9.93 10.56 -13.01
C ASP A 53 -9.83 9.18 -12.33
N LYS A 54 -8.93 8.30 -12.78
CA LYS A 54 -8.74 6.98 -12.16
C LYS A 54 -7.95 7.10 -10.87
N SER A 55 -8.44 6.44 -9.82
CA SER A 55 -7.76 6.32 -8.53
C SER A 55 -7.56 4.85 -8.14
N TYR A 56 -6.48 4.60 -7.40
CA TYR A 56 -6.04 3.27 -7.01
C TYR A 56 -5.80 3.19 -5.51
N ALA A 57 -6.17 2.09 -4.87
CA ALA A 57 -5.88 1.88 -3.45
C ALA A 57 -4.38 1.69 -3.15
N ARG A 58 -3.54 1.43 -4.17
CA ARG A 58 -2.11 1.17 -4.00
C ARG A 58 -1.25 1.93 -5.01
N ALA A 59 -0.09 2.38 -4.58
CA ALA A 59 0.87 3.11 -5.41
C ALA A 59 1.38 2.29 -6.60
N ASP A 60 1.68 1.00 -6.41
CA ASP A 60 2.19 0.14 -7.49
C ASP A 60 1.17 -0.10 -8.60
N HIS A 61 -0.13 -0.11 -8.25
CA HIS A 61 -1.21 -0.14 -9.24
C HIS A 61 -1.30 1.17 -10.03
N LEU A 62 -1.16 2.32 -9.36
CA LEU A 62 -1.10 3.60 -10.05
C LEU A 62 0.12 3.69 -10.98
N VAL A 63 1.31 3.31 -10.53
CA VAL A 63 2.53 3.35 -11.35
C VAL A 63 2.37 2.49 -12.61
N ARG A 64 1.86 1.27 -12.46
CA ARG A 64 1.56 0.40 -13.60
C ARG A 64 0.51 1.00 -14.53
N HIS A 65 -0.57 1.56 -13.98
CA HIS A 65 -1.57 2.27 -14.78
C HIS A 65 -0.93 3.41 -15.59
N MET A 66 -0.04 4.18 -14.96
CA MET A 66 0.63 5.31 -15.59
C MET A 66 1.50 4.86 -16.76
N ILE A 67 2.33 3.83 -16.55
CA ILE A 67 3.18 3.25 -17.59
C ILE A 67 2.35 2.75 -18.77
N LEU A 68 1.26 2.02 -18.50
CA LEU A 68 0.47 1.35 -19.55
C LEU A 68 -0.51 2.27 -20.28
N LYS A 69 -1.00 3.34 -19.64
CA LYS A 69 -2.07 4.19 -20.21
C LYS A 69 -1.61 5.58 -20.61
N HIS A 70 -0.52 6.09 -20.03
CA HIS A 70 -0.05 7.45 -20.26
C HIS A 70 1.43 7.50 -20.66
N GLY A 71 2.09 6.34 -20.79
CA GLY A 71 3.54 6.26 -21.02
C GLY A 71 4.34 6.55 -19.75
N ARG A 72 5.66 6.41 -19.82
CA ARG A 72 6.56 6.42 -18.65
C ARG A 72 6.42 7.73 -17.86
N PRO A 73 5.90 7.72 -16.61
CA PRO A 73 6.14 8.84 -15.72
C PRO A 73 7.62 8.82 -15.33
N LYS A 74 8.39 9.87 -15.67
CA LYS A 74 9.72 10.08 -15.07
C LYS A 74 9.55 10.01 -13.55
N GLY A 75 10.36 9.15 -12.92
CA GLY A 75 10.23 8.77 -11.53
C GLY A 75 10.01 9.99 -10.63
N ARG A 76 9.04 9.87 -9.73
CA ARG A 76 9.01 10.72 -8.55
C ARG A 76 9.63 9.90 -7.43
N SER A 77 10.93 10.08 -7.23
CA SER A 77 11.54 10.00 -5.92
C SER A 77 10.71 10.91 -5.00
N ILE A 78 9.88 10.31 -4.15
CA ILE A 78 9.39 10.97 -2.94
C ILE A 78 10.32 10.46 -1.84
N GLY A 79 10.96 11.40 -1.13
CA GLY A 79 12.10 11.25 -0.21
C GLY A 79 11.95 10.11 0.80
N ALA A 80 13.03 9.55 1.35
CA ALA A 80 14.07 10.26 2.09
C ALA A 80 13.44 11.28 3.04
N GLU A 81 12.82 10.77 4.10
CA GLU A 81 12.68 11.50 5.36
C GLU A 81 13.82 11.01 6.25
N GLY A 82 14.54 11.97 6.84
CA GLY A 82 15.82 11.78 7.54
C GLY A 82 15.72 11.19 8.94
#